data_AF-A0A4D4MMJ5-F1
#
_entry.id   AF-A0A4D4MMJ5-F1
#
_cell.length_a   1.000
_cell.length_b   1.000
_cell.length_c   1.000
_cell.angle_alpha   90.00
_cell.angle_beta   90.00
_cell.angle_gamma   90.00
#
_symmetry.space_group_name_H-M   'P 1'
#
loop_
_entity.id
_entity.type
_entity.pdbx_description
1 polymer ?
#
loop_
_entity_poly.entity_id
_entity_poly.type
_entity_poly.pdbx_seq_one_letter_code
_entity_poly.pdbx_strand_id
1 'polypeptide(L)' 'MDAAVVNGNYAISSGLKPAKDAVVLESPKDNPYGNFLAVKKGNEKDPRVKKLAKLLTSPEVKKFIEDKYAGSVIPSF' A
#
# COMPACT_ATOMS: atom_id res chain seq x y z
N MET A 1 23.91 14.49 -1.48
CA MET A 1 23.11 13.84 -2.55
C MET A 1 22.03 14.84 -2.93
N ASP A 2 21.71 14.97 -4.21
CA ASP A 2 20.76 15.98 -4.68
C ASP A 2 19.33 15.43 -4.79
N ALA A 3 19.17 14.11 -4.98
CA ALA A 3 17.90 13.39 -4.94
C ALA A 3 18.11 11.91 -4.58
N ALA A 4 17.04 11.21 -4.19
CA ALA A 4 17.03 9.78 -3.94
C ALA A 4 15.69 9.16 -4.35
N VAL A 5 15.72 7.90 -4.81
CA VAL A 5 14.51 7.08 -5.02
C VAL A 5 14.28 6.27 -3.76
N VAL A 6 13.10 6.41 -3.16
CA VAL A 6 12.79 5.85 -1.84
C VAL A 6 11.44 5.15 -1.89
N ASN A 7 11.33 3.99 -1.24
CA ASN A 7 10.05 3.29 -1.14
C ASN A 7 9.05 4.10 -0.27
N GLY A 8 7.77 4.06 -0.62
CA GLY A 8 6.72 4.82 0.06
C GLY A 8 6.67 4.58 1.58
N ASN A 9 6.89 3.34 2.05
CA ASN A 9 6.83 3.04 3.48
C ASN A 9 7.93 3.77 4.28
N TYR A 10 9.14 3.89 3.73
CA TYR A 10 10.26 4.57 4.37
C TYR A 10 10.06 6.09 4.34
N ALA A 11 9.60 6.64 3.21
CA ALA A 11 9.28 8.06 3.10
C ALA A 11 8.20 8.50 4.09
N ILE A 12 7.12 7.72 4.23
CA ILE A 12 6.04 8.01 5.19
C ILE A 12 6.57 7.94 6.62
N SER A 13 7.42 6.96 6.93
CA SER A 13 7.98 6.78 8.27
C SER A 13 8.97 7.89 8.66
N SER A 14 9.60 8.55 7.67
CA SER A 14 10.44 9.75 7.90
C SER A 14 9.64 11.06 7.93
N GLY A 15 8.31 10.99 7.82
CA GLY A 15 7.42 12.15 7.87
C GLY A 15 7.14 12.82 6.53
N LEU A 16 7.67 12.29 5.42
CA LEU A 16 7.37 12.77 4.08
C LEU A 16 5.99 12.28 3.61
N LYS A 17 5.34 13.09 2.78
CA LYS A 17 4.07 12.76 2.11
C LYS A 17 4.34 12.61 0.61
N PRO A 18 4.59 11.38 0.10
CA PRO A 18 4.91 11.15 -1.32
C PRO A 18 4.00 11.88 -2.32
N ALA A 19 2.70 11.96 -2.06
CA ALA A 19 1.74 12.66 -2.94
C ALA A 19 1.96 14.18 -3.04
N LYS A 20 2.75 14.78 -2.15
CA LYS A 20 3.02 16.22 -2.07
C LYS A 20 4.51 16.55 -2.23
N ASP A 21 5.37 15.80 -1.55
CA ASP A 21 6.77 16.15 -1.35
C ASP A 21 7.70 15.51 -2.39
N ALA A 22 7.21 14.50 -3.14
CA ALA A 22 8.00 13.88 -4.18
C ALA A 22 8.16 14.82 -5.38
N VAL A 23 9.39 14.96 -5.89
CA VAL A 23 9.67 15.71 -7.13
C VAL A 23 9.07 14.99 -8.35
N VAL A 24 9.08 13.66 -8.32
CA VAL A 24 8.46 12.77 -9.30
C VAL A 24 7.86 11.58 -8.56
N LEU A 25 6.67 11.15 -8.98
CA LEU A 25 5.97 9.99 -8.42
C LEU A 25 5.61 9.01 -9.54
N GLU A 26 5.75 7.71 -9.28
CA GLU A 26 5.35 6.68 -10.24
C GLU A 26 3.83 6.71 -10.47
N SER A 27 3.42 6.44 -11.71
CA SER A 27 2.00 6.32 -12.04
C SER A 27 1.38 5.14 -11.27
N PRO A 28 0.18 5.31 -10.68
CA PRO A 28 -0.58 4.19 -10.14
C PRO A 28 -1.25 3.36 -11.23
N LYS A 29 -1.46 3.93 -12.43
CA LYS A 29 -2.03 3.23 -13.57
C LYS A 29 -1.01 2.26 -14.15
N ASP A 30 -1.45 1.02 -14.41
CA ASP A 30 -0.65 -0.07 -14.98
C ASP A 30 0.64 -0.38 -14.18
N ASN A 31 0.61 -0.15 -12.86
CA ASN A 31 1.75 -0.33 -11.97
C ASN A 31 1.82 -1.77 -11.42
N PRO A 32 2.94 -2.50 -11.62
CA PRO A 32 3.07 -3.89 -11.18
C PRO A 32 3.35 -4.05 -9.68
N TYR A 33 3.51 -2.96 -8.91
CA TYR A 33 3.99 -2.98 -7.52
C TYR A 33 2.87 -2.93 -6.47
N GLY A 34 1.70 -3.51 -6.76
CA GLY A 34 0.65 -3.71 -5.77
C GLY A 34 1.15 -4.58 -4.62
N ASN A 35 1.03 -4.09 -3.38
CA ASN A 35 1.39 -4.88 -2.21
C ASN A 35 0.36 -5.99 -1.98
N PHE A 36 0.81 -7.17 -1.53
CA PHE A 36 -0.06 -8.34 -1.41
C PHE A 36 0.12 -9.07 -0.07
N LEU A 37 -0.93 -9.79 0.35
CA LEU A 37 -0.87 -10.72 1.47
C LEU A 37 -0.20 -12.03 1.00
N ALA A 38 0.98 -12.32 1.53
CA ALA A 38 1.68 -13.57 1.28
C ALA A 38 1.44 -14.58 2.42
N VAL A 39 1.34 -15.86 2.07
CA VAL A 39 1.27 -16.97 3.04
C VAL A 39 2.21 -18.10 2.62
N LYS A 40 2.56 -18.95 3.59
CA LYS A 40 3.29 -20.18 3.30
C LYS A 40 2.43 -21.09 2.40
N LYS A 41 3.05 -21.73 1.41
CA LYS A 41 2.39 -22.68 0.50
C LYS A 41 1.59 -23.73 1.28
N GLY A 42 0.35 -23.96 0.87
CA GLY A 42 -0.61 -24.86 1.52
C GLY A 42 -1.57 -24.16 2.49
N ASN A 43 -1.29 -22.91 2.90
CA ASN A 43 -2.14 -22.16 3.82
C ASN A 43 -3.09 -21.19 3.12
N GLU A 44 -3.12 -21.14 1.78
CA GLU A 44 -3.96 -20.22 0.99
C GLU A 44 -5.45 -20.42 1.28
N LYS A 45 -5.82 -21.64 1.71
CA LYS A 45 -7.20 -22.01 2.04
C LYS A 45 -7.51 -21.99 3.53
N ASP A 46 -6.55 -21.68 4.40
CA ASP A 46 -6.77 -21.57 5.84
C ASP A 46 -7.90 -20.55 6.12
N PRO A 47 -8.95 -20.92 6.88
CA PRO A 47 -10.06 -20.01 7.18
C PRO A 47 -9.62 -18.68 7.79
N ARG A 48 -8.53 -18.67 8.58
CA ARG A 48 -7.97 -17.45 9.19
C ARG A 48 -7.34 -16.54 8.15
N VAL A 49 -6.62 -17.12 7.17
CA VAL A 49 -6.04 -16.38 6.03
C VAL A 49 -7.14 -15.77 5.18
N LYS A 50 -8.17 -16.56 4.83
CA LYS A 50 -9.32 -16.05 4.07
C LYS A 50 -10.06 -14.93 4.82
N LYS A 51 -10.22 -15.07 6.14
CA LYS A 51 -10.84 -14.02 6.96
C LYS A 51 -10.00 -12.74 6.94
N LEU A 52 -8.68 -12.86 7.09
CA LEU A 52 -7.77 -11.71 7.03
C LEU A 52 -7.81 -11.04 5.66
N ALA A 53 -7.72 -11.81 4.56
CA ALA A 53 -7.79 -11.26 3.21
C ALA A 53 -9.06 -10.43 2.99
N LYS A 54 -10.23 -10.95 3.41
CA LYS A 54 -11.51 -10.22 3.33
C LYS A 54 -11.51 -8.93 4.15
N LEU A 55 -10.91 -8.95 5.34
CA LEU A 55 -10.83 -7.77 6.20
C LEU A 55 -9.88 -6.71 5.64
N LEU A 56 -8.73 -7.13 5.10
CA LEU A 56 -7.77 -6.21 4.48
C LEU A 56 -8.32 -5.56 3.20
N THR A 57 -9.24 -6.21 2.51
CA THR A 57 -9.91 -5.66 1.31
C THR A 57 -11.32 -5.13 1.60
N SER A 58 -11.61 -4.73 2.85
CA SER A 58 -12.95 -4.26 3.22
C SER A 58 -13.16 -2.77 2.89
N PRO A 59 -14.41 -2.30 2.76
CA PRO A 59 -14.71 -0.87 2.57
C PRO A 59 -14.14 0.01 3.68
N GLU A 60 -14.11 -0.48 4.92
CA GLU A 60 -13.56 0.24 6.06
C GLU A 60 -12.05 0.43 5.94
N VAL A 61 -11.32 -0.61 5.50
CA VAL A 61 -9.86 -0.52 5.28
C VAL A 61 -9.56 0.37 4.07
N LYS A 62 -10.36 0.29 2.99
CA LYS A 62 -10.25 1.20 1.86
C LYS A 62 -10.36 2.66 2.31
N LYS A 63 -11.42 2.98 3.06
CA LYS A 63 -11.65 4.33 3.59
C LYS A 63 -10.53 4.77 4.52
N PHE A 64 -10.06 3.89 5.40
CA PHE A 64 -8.91 4.19 6.26
C PHE A 64 -7.66 4.55 5.45
N ILE A 65 -7.35 3.81 4.39
CA ILE A 65 -6.19 4.10 3.54
C ILE A 65 -6.32 5.49 2.89
N GLU A 66 -7.48 5.76 2.30
CA GLU A 66 -7.79 7.04 1.63
C GLU A 66 -7.67 8.23 2.62
N ASP A 67 -8.29 8.10 3.79
CA ASP A 67 -8.33 9.16 4.81
C ASP A 67 -6.95 9.36 5.48
N LYS A 68 -6.22 8.28 5.78
CA LYS A 68 -4.96 8.34 6.55
C LYS A 68 -3.78 8.82 5.71
N TYR A 69 -3.68 8.34 4.47
CA TYR A 69 -2.48 8.53 3.64
C TYR A 69 -2.67 9.58 2.54
N ALA A 70 -3.89 10.08 2.34
CA ALA A 70 -4.20 11.22 1.46
C ALA A 70 -3.51 11.10 0.08
N GLY A 71 -3.63 9.93 -0.55
CA GLY A 71 -3.05 9.64 -1.87
C GLY A 71 -1.61 9.13 -1.88
N SER A 72 -0.90 9.14 -0.74
CA SER A 72 0.46 8.57 -0.64
C SER A 72 0.46 7.03 -0.57
N VAL A 73 -0.70 6.44 -0.26
CA VAL A 73 -1.00 5.01 -0.37
C VAL A 73 -2.34 4.90 -1.08
N ILE A 74 -2.43 4.02 -2.08
CA ILE A 74 -3.63 3.84 -2.91
C ILE A 74 -4.12 2.39 -2.76
N PRO A 75 -5.41 2.17 -2.45
CA PRO A 75 -5.98 0.82 -2.40
C PRO A 75 -5.87 0.11 -3.76
N SER A 76 -5.51 -1.18 -3.76
CA SER A 76 -5.34 -1.98 -4.97
C SER A 76 -6.51 -2.95 -5.26
N PHE A 77 -7.68 -2.69 -4.68
CA PHE A 77 -8.85 -3.57 -4.69
C PHE A 77 -10.17 -2.78 -4.72
#